data_AF-A0A2U2HHV9-F1
#
_entry.id   AF-A0A2U2HHV9-F1
#
_cell.length_a   1.000
_cell.length_b   1.000
_cell.length_c   1.000
_cell.angle_alpha   90.00
_cell.angle_beta   90.00
_cell.angle_gamma   90.00
#
_symmetry.space_group_name_H-M   'P 1'
#
loop_
_entity.id
_entity.type
_entity.pdbx_description
1 polymer ?
#
loop_
_entity_poly.entity_id
_entity_poly.type
_entity_poly.pdbx_seq_one_letter_code
_entity_poly.pdbx_strand_id
1 'polypeptide(L)'
;MDRPPPSPFDTAQVAPAAGMSSSAMDMARFMLAHLGGEAAPGPSLLLPATLAQMHSVQFRHHRAGPGIALGVYEMDQVVPRLIGHMGDIPCFHSAMYLFPKQRVGMFIVQNTEAGGSMRNTLLKIFAGRYLARPPQATAMPRDATAAESEEIPGSYRTTWRFDSSPLSLKYLLDQSVVRMVRPGTLVIGTHVGPHGKPVEWHRVDSGIWQSATDPLRRHYFSKNAQGGWEMSSNRDPLQIMQKSPWHRHKLLILAVLPLSIAVVWLSVLGWPLCAVLRRHSAQPILSPRMLKARNSMRLAALLTLAPWMLYAGIALVVMNDLLFVASPTCARLLRLVQVLAWLAAAGTIGAIWAASVTWRARGASSVSRMHHVSLSLACVGATAMAWQGGLLIWNGKF
;
A
#
# COMPACT_ATOMS: atom_id res chain seq x y z
N MET A 1 -26.08 13.63 13.23
CA MET A 1 -24.89 12.78 12.93
C MET A 1 -24.01 12.82 14.15
N ASP A 2 -23.86 11.69 14.83
CA ASP A 2 -23.01 11.59 16.00
C ASP A 2 -21.54 11.77 15.59
N ARG A 3 -20.86 12.69 16.27
CA ARG A 3 -19.43 12.90 16.09
C ARG A 3 -18.72 11.66 16.66
N PRO A 4 -17.74 11.08 15.95
CA PRO A 4 -16.97 9.98 16.51
C PRO A 4 -16.31 10.43 17.82
N PRO A 5 -16.35 9.62 18.88
CA PRO A 5 -15.79 9.99 20.16
C PRO A 5 -14.27 10.19 20.05
N PRO A 6 -13.68 11.05 20.89
CA PRO A 6 -12.23 11.16 21.00
C PRO A 6 -11.62 9.84 21.44
N SER A 7 -10.47 9.49 20.87
CA SER A 7 -9.69 8.34 21.32
C SER A 7 -8.84 8.68 22.55
N PRO A 8 -8.67 7.72 23.49
CA PRO A 8 -7.73 7.84 24.60
C PRO A 8 -6.30 8.05 24.10
N PHE A 9 -5.48 8.71 24.91
CA PHE A 9 -4.08 8.99 24.60
C PHE A 9 -3.31 7.70 24.25
N ASP A 10 -2.61 7.72 23.12
CA ASP A 10 -1.76 6.61 22.68
C ASP A 10 -0.40 6.66 23.37
N THR A 11 0.04 5.53 23.91
CA THR A 11 1.35 5.36 24.56
C THR A 11 2.39 4.72 23.64
N ALA A 12 2.05 4.47 22.37
CA ALA A 12 2.98 3.94 21.38
C ALA A 12 4.20 4.87 21.20
N GLN A 13 5.37 4.41 21.62
CA GLN A 13 6.64 5.13 21.51
C GLN A 13 7.41 4.67 20.29
N VAL A 14 7.15 5.26 19.13
CA VAL A 14 7.96 5.03 17.92
C VAL A 14 9.08 6.09 17.87
N ALA A 15 9.96 6.10 18.87
CA ALA A 15 11.06 7.04 18.94
C ALA A 15 12.19 6.70 17.94
N PRO A 16 12.87 7.70 17.35
CA PRO A 16 12.63 9.15 17.47
C PRO A 16 11.60 9.69 16.45
N ALA A 17 10.97 8.85 15.63
CA ALA A 17 10.21 9.27 14.46
C ALA A 17 8.78 9.79 14.75
N ALA A 18 8.07 9.20 15.72
CA ALA A 18 6.67 9.48 16.00
C ALA A 18 6.27 9.35 17.49
N GLY A 19 7.23 9.46 18.41
CA GLY A 19 7.00 9.34 19.87
C GLY A 19 6.76 10.66 20.61
N MET A 20 6.74 11.81 19.91
CA MET A 20 6.65 13.13 20.54
C MET A 20 5.19 13.56 20.77
N SER A 21 4.90 14.04 21.97
CA SER A 21 3.65 14.74 22.30
C SER A 21 3.92 16.23 22.53
N SER A 22 3.03 17.08 22.03
CA SER A 22 3.17 18.54 22.15
C SER A 22 1.81 19.23 22.25
N SER A 23 1.77 20.42 22.84
CA SER A 23 0.59 21.27 22.86
C SER A 23 0.52 22.17 21.62
N ALA A 24 -0.68 22.66 21.28
CA ALA A 24 -0.83 23.64 20.20
C ALA A 24 -0.03 24.94 20.48
N MET A 25 0.14 25.30 21.75
CA MET A 25 0.89 26.49 22.15
C MET A 25 2.40 26.30 21.95
N ASP A 26 2.93 25.13 22.29
CA ASP A 26 4.35 24.83 22.06
C ASP A 26 4.66 24.73 20.57
N MET A 27 3.76 24.14 19.78
CA MET A 27 3.88 24.13 18.32
C MET A 27 3.74 25.53 17.73
N ALA A 28 2.92 26.42 18.29
CA ALA A 28 2.87 27.81 17.86
C ALA A 28 4.21 28.52 18.07
N ARG A 29 4.86 28.34 19.24
CA ARG A 29 6.21 28.87 19.51
C ARG A 29 7.25 28.29 18.56
N PHE A 30 7.20 26.97 18.32
CA PHE A 30 8.08 26.28 17.37
C PHE A 30 7.93 26.82 15.95
N MET A 31 6.69 27.01 15.48
CA MET A 31 6.40 27.59 14.17
C MET A 31 6.88 29.03 14.07
N LEU A 32 6.68 29.86 15.11
CA LEU A 32 7.19 31.23 15.13
C LEU A 32 8.72 31.25 15.02
N ALA A 33 9.43 30.34 15.71
CA ALA A 33 10.88 30.20 15.57
C ALA A 33 11.31 29.82 14.14
N HIS A 34 10.52 29.01 13.41
CA HIS A 34 10.78 28.68 12.00
C HIS A 34 10.49 29.84 11.05
N LEU A 35 9.48 30.66 11.32
CA LEU A 35 9.14 31.83 10.51
C LEU A 35 10.13 32.99 10.74
N GLY A 36 10.79 33.01 11.90
CA GLY A 36 11.84 33.94 12.26
C GLY A 36 11.38 35.40 12.42
N GLY A 37 12.38 36.26 12.68
CA GLY A 37 12.23 37.72 12.86
C GLY A 37 11.63 38.14 14.21
N GLU A 38 11.31 39.43 14.34
CA GLU A 38 10.94 40.08 15.62
C GLU A 38 9.71 39.48 16.33
N ALA A 39 8.88 38.72 15.61
CA ALA A 39 7.66 38.09 16.13
C ALA A 39 7.90 36.74 16.84
N ALA A 40 9.12 36.18 16.81
CA ALA A 40 9.44 34.95 17.51
C ALA A 40 9.82 35.25 18.97
N PRO A 41 8.98 34.90 19.98
CA PRO A 41 9.33 35.11 21.37
C PRO A 41 10.45 34.14 21.78
N GLY A 42 11.59 34.68 22.26
CA GLY A 42 12.69 33.91 22.83
C GLY A 42 13.95 33.82 21.95
N PRO A 43 15.00 33.12 22.41
CA PRO A 43 16.24 32.96 21.67
C PRO A 43 16.03 32.15 20.38
N SER A 44 16.81 32.46 19.34
CA SER A 44 16.79 31.69 18.09
C SER A 44 17.18 30.23 18.36
N LEU A 45 16.35 29.28 17.91
CA LEU A 45 16.62 27.84 18.08
C LEU A 45 17.81 27.36 17.23
N LEU A 46 18.02 27.99 16.07
CA LEU A 46 19.05 27.65 15.10
C LEU A 46 19.73 28.92 14.60
N LEU A 47 20.98 28.80 14.13
CA LEU A 47 21.61 29.87 13.36
C LEU A 47 20.78 30.17 12.09
N PRO A 48 20.71 31.43 11.64
CA PRO A 48 19.95 31.78 10.43
C PRO A 48 20.34 30.95 9.20
N ALA A 49 21.63 30.68 9.02
CA ALA A 49 22.13 29.83 7.93
C ALA A 49 21.64 28.38 8.04
N THR A 50 21.59 27.83 9.26
CA THR A 50 21.08 26.47 9.52
C THR A 50 19.57 26.38 9.28
N LEU A 51 18.79 27.38 9.69
CA LEU A 51 17.35 27.44 9.41
C LEU A 51 17.08 27.56 7.90
N ALA A 52 17.86 28.38 7.19
CA ALA A 52 17.79 28.48 5.74
C ALA A 52 18.10 27.14 5.05
N GLN A 53 19.13 26.43 5.53
CA GLN A 53 19.46 25.08 5.05
C GLN A 53 18.32 24.10 5.33
N MET A 54 17.71 24.15 6.53
CA MET A 54 16.60 23.28 6.92
C MET A 54 15.39 23.45 5.98
N HIS A 55 15.10 24.68 5.58
CA HIS A 55 14.03 25.02 4.63
C HIS A 55 14.43 24.89 3.15
N SER A 56 15.69 24.55 2.85
CA SER A 56 16.17 24.38 1.48
C SER A 56 15.87 22.97 0.96
N VAL A 57 15.39 22.90 -0.27
CA VAL A 57 15.03 21.62 -0.89
C VAL A 57 16.29 20.79 -1.16
N GLN A 58 16.29 19.57 -0.63
CA GLN A 58 17.36 18.59 -0.81
C GLN A 58 17.06 17.65 -1.97
N PHE A 59 15.78 17.39 -2.24
CA PHE A 59 15.36 16.40 -3.23
C PHE A 59 13.99 16.74 -3.84
N ARG A 60 13.80 16.42 -5.13
CA ARG A 60 12.50 16.47 -5.81
C ARG A 60 12.31 15.20 -6.65
N HIS A 61 11.12 14.63 -6.61
CA HIS A 61 10.75 13.53 -7.54
C HIS A 61 10.59 14.02 -8.97
N HIS A 62 10.05 15.22 -9.15
CA HIS A 62 9.90 15.87 -10.44
C HIS A 62 10.35 17.32 -10.33
N ARG A 63 11.09 17.85 -11.33
CA ARG A 63 11.67 19.20 -11.28
C ARG A 63 10.64 20.31 -11.03
N ALA A 64 9.43 20.13 -11.57
CA ALA A 64 8.30 21.06 -11.40
C ALA A 64 7.39 20.76 -10.19
N GLY A 65 7.64 19.66 -9.47
CA GLY A 65 6.85 19.27 -8.30
C GLY A 65 7.47 19.73 -6.98
N PRO A 66 6.76 19.61 -5.85
CA PRO A 66 7.29 19.95 -4.54
C PRO A 66 8.51 19.11 -4.15
N GLY A 67 9.35 19.68 -3.30
CA GLY A 67 10.57 19.05 -2.80
C GLY A 67 10.50 18.65 -1.33
N ILE A 68 11.44 17.79 -0.94
CA ILE A 68 11.70 17.39 0.43
C ILE A 68 12.88 18.23 0.95
N ALA A 69 12.72 18.81 2.13
CA ALA A 69 13.76 19.54 2.85
C ALA A 69 14.14 18.78 4.13
N LEU A 70 14.90 19.39 5.04
CA LEU A 70 15.31 18.72 6.27
C LEU A 70 14.20 18.85 7.32
N GLY A 71 13.46 17.77 7.57
CA GLY A 71 12.39 17.72 8.58
C GLY A 71 11.08 18.43 8.20
N VAL A 72 11.01 19.05 7.02
CA VAL A 72 9.79 19.60 6.41
C VAL A 72 9.80 19.31 4.90
N TYR A 73 8.65 19.43 4.27
CA TYR A 73 8.52 19.27 2.82
C TYR A 73 7.60 20.31 2.22
N GLU A 74 7.79 20.59 0.93
CA GLU A 74 7.01 21.55 0.18
C GLU A 74 5.64 20.98 -0.21
N MET A 75 4.68 21.87 -0.30
CA MET A 75 3.33 21.68 -0.83
C MET A 75 2.98 22.95 -1.61
N ASP A 76 2.20 22.84 -2.66
CA ASP A 76 1.81 24.02 -3.46
C ASP A 76 0.33 23.99 -3.87
N GLN A 77 -0.50 23.36 -3.01
CA GLN A 77 -1.92 23.15 -3.27
C GLN A 77 -2.80 24.38 -3.01
N VAL A 78 -2.31 25.36 -2.27
CA VAL A 78 -3.07 26.54 -1.85
C VAL A 78 -2.33 27.86 -2.07
N VAL A 79 -1.00 27.82 -2.09
CA VAL A 79 -0.10 28.92 -2.39
C VAL A 79 1.08 28.39 -3.22
N PRO A 80 1.88 29.23 -3.90
CA PRO A 80 2.99 28.76 -4.72
C PRO A 80 4.05 27.94 -3.96
N ARG A 81 4.17 28.19 -2.65
CA ARG A 81 5.07 27.45 -1.77
C ARG A 81 4.57 27.49 -0.32
N LEU A 82 4.22 26.34 0.20
CA LEU A 82 3.93 26.04 1.59
C LEU A 82 4.96 24.99 2.04
N ILE A 83 5.46 25.07 3.27
CA ILE A 83 6.31 23.99 3.84
C ILE A 83 5.66 23.45 5.10
N GLY A 84 5.90 22.20 5.45
CA GLY A 84 5.28 21.62 6.62
C GLY A 84 5.63 20.16 6.86
N HIS A 85 4.92 19.56 7.81
CA HIS A 85 5.00 18.14 8.12
C HIS A 85 3.65 17.64 8.64
N MET A 86 3.21 16.46 8.20
CA MET A 86 2.05 15.76 8.73
C MET A 86 2.47 14.73 9.78
N GLY A 87 1.59 14.44 10.74
CA GLY A 87 1.74 13.34 11.67
C GLY A 87 0.46 12.50 11.68
N ASP A 88 0.62 11.19 11.57
CA ASP A 88 -0.49 10.24 11.55
C ASP A 88 -0.09 8.98 12.31
N ILE A 89 -0.71 8.79 13.47
CA ILE A 89 -0.79 7.51 14.17
C ILE A 89 -2.28 7.15 14.30
N PRO A 90 -2.66 5.89 14.58
CA PRO A 90 -4.06 5.52 14.71
C PRO A 90 -4.83 6.50 15.64
N CYS A 91 -5.89 7.08 15.11
CA CYS A 91 -6.75 8.08 15.76
C CYS A 91 -6.12 9.44 16.10
N PHE A 92 -4.81 9.64 16.01
CA PHE A 92 -4.17 10.95 16.24
C PHE A 92 -3.57 11.51 14.96
N HIS A 93 -4.03 12.70 14.61
CA HIS A 93 -3.73 13.33 13.33
C HIS A 93 -3.25 14.76 13.58
N SER A 94 -2.03 15.07 13.18
CA SER A 94 -1.47 16.42 13.25
C SER A 94 -1.04 16.92 11.87
N ALA A 95 -0.98 18.25 11.73
CA ALA A 95 -0.44 18.93 10.56
C ALA A 95 0.19 20.25 11.00
N MET A 96 1.44 20.46 10.62
CA MET A 96 2.11 21.74 10.71
C MET A 96 2.27 22.32 9.32
N TYR A 97 1.76 23.53 9.12
CA TYR A 97 1.89 24.30 7.89
C TYR A 97 2.55 25.64 8.18
N LEU A 98 3.60 25.95 7.44
CA LEU A 98 4.31 27.21 7.48
C LEU A 98 4.17 27.90 6.12
N PHE A 99 3.80 29.16 6.14
CA PHE A 99 3.68 30.05 4.98
C PHE A 99 4.78 31.13 5.08
N PRO A 100 6.03 30.85 4.68
CA PRO A 100 7.16 31.73 5.00
C PRO A 100 6.99 33.14 4.41
N LYS A 101 6.43 33.24 3.20
CA LYS A 101 6.18 34.55 2.55
C LYS A 101 5.16 35.39 3.30
N GLN A 102 4.14 34.76 3.88
CA GLN A 102 3.06 35.43 4.60
C GLN A 102 3.34 35.54 6.10
N ARG A 103 4.40 34.89 6.59
CA ARG A 103 4.74 34.81 8.02
C ARG A 103 3.61 34.26 8.88
N VAL A 104 2.93 33.23 8.36
CA VAL A 104 1.82 32.55 9.03
C VAL A 104 2.19 31.10 9.33
N GLY A 105 1.87 30.64 10.53
CA GLY A 105 1.93 29.23 10.93
C GLY A 105 0.54 28.71 11.26
N MET A 106 0.21 27.50 10.83
CA MET A 106 -1.03 26.82 11.15
C MET A 106 -0.72 25.40 11.65
N PHE A 107 -1.09 25.13 12.90
CA PHE A 107 -0.99 23.81 13.49
C PHE A 107 -2.40 23.26 13.75
N ILE A 108 -2.67 22.07 13.27
CA ILE A 108 -3.94 21.36 13.45
C ILE A 108 -3.61 20.04 14.13
N VAL A 109 -4.31 19.72 15.22
CA VAL A 109 -4.20 18.44 15.91
C VAL A 109 -5.58 17.96 16.33
N GLN A 110 -5.79 16.65 16.28
CA GLN A 110 -7.04 16.00 16.68
C GLN A 110 -6.78 14.54 17.06
N ASN A 111 -7.70 14.00 17.86
CA ASN A 111 -7.68 12.63 18.35
C ASN A 111 -8.97 11.87 17.97
N THR A 112 -9.47 12.08 16.75
CA THR A 112 -10.66 11.38 16.21
C THR A 112 -10.37 10.82 14.82
N GLU A 113 -11.04 9.72 14.46
CA GLU A 113 -10.86 9.03 13.16
C GLU A 113 -11.19 9.91 11.93
N ALA A 114 -12.02 10.95 12.08
CA ALA A 114 -12.38 11.86 11.00
C ALA A 114 -11.20 12.72 10.49
N GLY A 115 -10.05 12.61 11.15
CA GLY A 115 -9.11 13.71 11.21
C GLY A 115 -8.38 14.06 9.92
N GLY A 116 -7.89 13.05 9.18
CA GLY A 116 -7.07 13.28 7.99
C GLY A 116 -7.76 14.16 6.94
N SER A 117 -9.07 13.99 6.75
CA SER A 117 -9.88 14.77 5.79
C SER A 117 -10.04 16.23 6.23
N MET A 118 -10.33 16.44 7.52
CA MET A 118 -10.57 17.74 8.14
C MET A 118 -9.38 18.69 7.98
N ARG A 119 -8.14 18.21 8.17
CA ARG A 119 -6.92 19.03 8.04
C ARG A 119 -6.82 19.72 6.69
N ASN A 120 -7.13 19.02 5.60
CA ASN A 120 -7.02 19.59 4.26
C ASN A 120 -8.16 20.56 3.96
N THR A 121 -9.36 20.24 4.44
CA THR A 121 -10.52 21.14 4.31
C THR A 121 -10.25 22.46 5.04
N LEU A 122 -9.74 22.40 6.27
CA LEU A 122 -9.35 23.58 7.04
C LEU A 122 -8.24 24.38 6.36
N LEU A 123 -7.19 23.72 5.86
CA LEU A 123 -6.13 24.39 5.09
C LEU A 123 -6.69 25.16 3.90
N LYS A 124 -7.57 24.52 3.11
CA LYS A 124 -8.18 25.14 1.92
C LYS A 124 -9.10 26.30 2.27
N ILE A 125 -9.94 26.16 3.31
CA ILE A 125 -10.83 27.22 3.79
C ILE A 125 -10.02 28.40 4.31
N PHE A 126 -9.02 28.13 5.16
CA PHE A 126 -8.12 29.16 5.70
C PHE A 126 -7.42 29.92 4.57
N ALA A 127 -6.79 29.19 3.64
CA ALA A 127 -6.10 29.79 2.52
C ALA A 127 -7.03 30.59 1.61
N GLY A 128 -8.23 30.07 1.30
CA GLY A 128 -9.21 30.75 0.48
C GLY A 128 -9.78 32.02 1.12
N ARG A 129 -9.83 32.10 2.45
CA ARG A 129 -10.33 33.27 3.19
C ARG A 129 -9.26 34.32 3.46
N TYR A 130 -8.04 33.91 3.78
CA TYR A 130 -7.01 34.80 4.33
C TYR A 130 -5.78 34.99 3.43
N LEU A 131 -5.57 34.14 2.42
CA LEU A 131 -4.40 34.21 1.56
C LEU A 131 -4.80 34.62 0.15
N ALA A 132 -3.93 35.37 -0.51
CA ALA A 132 -4.11 35.70 -1.92
C ALA A 132 -4.07 34.41 -2.75
N ARG A 133 -5.13 34.19 -3.54
CA ARG A 133 -5.20 33.03 -4.42
C ARG A 133 -4.08 33.15 -5.47
N PRO A 134 -3.22 32.14 -5.64
CA PRO A 134 -2.23 32.17 -6.70
C PRO A 134 -2.95 32.28 -8.07
N PRO A 135 -2.34 32.96 -9.05
CA PRO A 135 -2.88 33.02 -10.41
C PRO A 135 -3.16 31.61 -10.89
N GLN A 136 -4.44 31.29 -11.08
CA GLN A 136 -4.87 30.01 -11.61
C GLN A 136 -4.79 30.07 -13.13
N ALA A 137 -3.57 30.02 -13.67
CA ALA A 137 -3.44 29.74 -15.09
C ALA A 137 -3.83 28.27 -15.29
N THR A 138 -5.08 28.03 -15.72
CA THR A 138 -5.44 26.77 -16.37
C THR A 138 -4.57 26.71 -17.60
N ALA A 139 -3.51 25.92 -17.54
CA ALA A 139 -2.64 25.80 -18.68
C ALA A 139 -3.41 25.07 -19.78
N MET A 140 -3.19 25.48 -21.02
CA MET A 140 -3.92 24.88 -22.15
C MET A 140 -3.59 23.39 -22.22
N PRO A 141 -4.61 22.50 -22.22
CA PRO A 141 -4.39 21.08 -22.40
C PRO A 141 -3.56 20.83 -23.66
N ARG A 142 -2.57 19.95 -23.53
CA ARG A 142 -1.74 19.47 -24.63
C ARG A 142 -2.00 17.99 -24.82
N ASP A 143 -1.88 17.52 -26.06
CA ASP A 143 -1.87 16.09 -26.30
C ASP A 143 -0.68 15.43 -25.59
N ALA A 144 -0.90 14.21 -25.12
CA ALA A 144 0.16 13.37 -24.60
C ALA A 144 0.98 12.81 -25.75
N THR A 145 2.29 12.68 -25.54
CA THR A 145 3.13 11.96 -26.49
C THR A 145 2.66 10.51 -26.61
N ALA A 146 3.06 9.82 -27.70
CA ALA A 146 2.76 8.40 -27.87
C ALA A 146 3.29 7.58 -26.68
N ALA A 147 4.54 7.85 -26.25
CA ALA A 147 5.16 7.21 -25.10
C ALA A 147 4.36 7.43 -23.80
N GLU A 148 3.93 8.66 -23.51
CA GLU A 148 3.08 8.92 -22.33
C GLU A 148 1.73 8.21 -22.44
N SER A 149 1.12 8.20 -23.62
CA SER A 149 -0.20 7.59 -23.84
C SER A 149 -0.18 6.06 -23.70
N GLU A 150 0.91 5.40 -24.11
CA GLU A 150 1.05 3.95 -24.07
C GLU A 150 1.66 3.44 -22.75
N GLU A 151 2.62 4.18 -22.18
CA GLU A 151 3.41 3.70 -21.06
C GLU A 151 2.97 4.23 -19.69
N ILE A 152 2.22 5.33 -19.58
CA ILE A 152 1.68 5.77 -18.29
C ILE A 152 0.52 4.87 -17.80
N PRO A 153 -0.43 4.42 -18.64
CA PRO A 153 -1.52 3.56 -18.17
C PRO A 153 -1.03 2.32 -17.42
N GLY A 154 -1.67 2.01 -16.30
CA GLY A 154 -1.37 0.80 -15.52
C GLY A 154 -1.69 0.94 -14.04
N SER A 155 -1.25 -0.05 -13.28
CA SER A 155 -1.45 -0.10 -11.83
C SER A 155 -0.24 0.41 -11.10
N TYR A 156 -0.44 1.26 -10.11
CA TYR A 156 0.60 1.92 -9.34
C TYR A 156 0.47 1.61 -7.85
N ARG A 157 1.60 1.47 -7.15
CA ARG A 157 1.67 1.17 -5.71
C ARG A 157 2.51 2.21 -4.99
N THR A 158 2.09 2.66 -3.82
CA THR A 158 2.87 3.60 -3.01
C THR A 158 4.25 3.03 -2.64
N THR A 159 5.30 3.84 -2.62
CA THR A 159 6.62 3.50 -2.06
C THR A 159 6.58 3.39 -0.54
N TRP A 160 5.58 3.99 0.11
CA TRP A 160 5.37 3.87 1.55
C TRP A 160 4.70 2.54 1.88
N ARG A 161 5.46 1.45 1.70
CA ARG A 161 4.98 0.08 1.86
C ARG A 161 6.02 -0.84 2.47
N PHE A 162 5.56 -1.92 3.07
CA PHE A 162 6.41 -3.11 3.22
C PHE A 162 6.60 -3.75 1.85
N ASP A 163 7.85 -3.97 1.43
CA ASP A 163 8.15 -4.52 0.09
C ASP A 163 8.75 -5.94 0.12
N SER A 164 9.47 -6.30 1.18
CA SER A 164 10.19 -7.57 1.31
C SER A 164 9.78 -8.34 2.57
N SER A 165 8.48 -8.41 2.84
CA SER A 165 7.94 -8.89 4.11
C SER A 165 6.54 -9.47 3.87
N PRO A 166 6.02 -10.40 4.71
CA PRO A 166 4.66 -10.90 4.55
C PRO A 166 3.60 -9.79 4.58
N LEU A 167 3.89 -8.66 5.24
CA LEU A 167 3.01 -7.48 5.27
C LEU A 167 2.87 -6.81 3.90
N SER A 168 3.75 -7.13 2.93
CA SER A 168 3.70 -6.58 1.57
C SER A 168 2.43 -6.98 0.80
N LEU A 169 1.78 -8.10 1.19
CA LEU A 169 0.60 -8.59 0.52
C LEU A 169 -0.56 -7.59 0.55
N LYS A 170 -0.77 -6.89 1.68
CA LYS A 170 -1.76 -5.80 1.77
C LYS A 170 -1.51 -4.74 0.68
N TYR A 171 -0.25 -4.35 0.49
CA TYR A 171 0.15 -3.34 -0.48
C TYR A 171 0.14 -3.85 -1.92
N LEU A 172 0.09 -5.16 -2.16
CA LEU A 172 -0.16 -5.69 -3.50
C LEU A 172 -1.63 -5.53 -3.90
N LEU A 173 -2.55 -5.53 -2.94
CA LEU A 173 -3.97 -5.31 -3.18
C LEU A 173 -4.29 -3.80 -3.29
N ASP A 174 -3.54 -2.97 -2.58
CA ASP A 174 -3.63 -1.51 -2.66
C ASP A 174 -2.91 -0.95 -3.89
N GLN A 175 -3.65 -0.86 -5.00
CA GLN A 175 -3.16 -0.31 -6.27
C GLN A 175 -4.12 0.74 -6.82
N SER A 176 -3.56 1.90 -7.18
CA SER A 176 -4.25 2.92 -7.96
C SER A 176 -4.07 2.66 -9.44
N VAL A 177 -5.17 2.64 -10.19
CA VAL A 177 -5.15 2.36 -11.63
C VAL A 177 -5.22 3.68 -12.38
N VAL A 178 -4.21 3.96 -13.19
CA VAL A 178 -4.17 5.08 -14.12
C VAL A 178 -4.67 4.61 -15.47
N ARG A 179 -5.66 5.31 -16.05
CA ARG A 179 -6.22 5.01 -17.37
C ARG A 179 -6.18 6.26 -18.23
N MET A 180 -5.73 6.11 -19.48
CA MET A 180 -5.89 7.15 -20.49
C MET A 180 -7.31 7.08 -21.04
N VAL A 181 -8.04 8.20 -20.97
CA VAL A 181 -9.38 8.32 -21.56
C VAL A 181 -9.26 8.68 -23.02
N ARG A 182 -8.42 9.67 -23.31
CA ARG A 182 -8.07 10.19 -24.64
C ARG A 182 -6.62 10.70 -24.60
N PRO A 183 -5.94 10.89 -25.75
CA PRO A 183 -4.63 11.56 -25.76
C PRO A 183 -4.68 12.87 -24.95
N GLY A 184 -3.71 13.05 -24.05
CA GLY A 184 -3.65 14.22 -23.16
C GLY A 184 -4.64 14.24 -21.98
N THR A 185 -5.51 13.23 -21.81
CA THR A 185 -6.46 13.17 -20.67
C THR A 185 -6.47 11.79 -20.00
N LEU A 186 -6.18 11.76 -18.70
CA LEU A 186 -6.19 10.54 -17.88
C LEU A 186 -7.11 10.64 -16.68
N VAL A 187 -7.44 9.48 -16.12
CA VAL A 187 -8.13 9.32 -14.84
C VAL A 187 -7.30 8.42 -13.92
N ILE A 188 -7.35 8.71 -12.63
CA ILE A 188 -6.66 7.96 -11.57
C ILE A 188 -7.73 7.36 -10.67
N GLY A 189 -7.80 6.04 -10.57
CA GLY A 189 -8.92 5.33 -9.93
C GLY A 189 -9.14 5.66 -8.46
N THR A 190 -8.10 6.10 -7.74
CA THR A 190 -8.22 6.56 -6.34
C THR A 190 -8.76 8.00 -6.20
N HIS A 191 -8.91 8.73 -7.30
CA HIS A 191 -9.39 10.11 -7.32
C HIS A 191 -10.82 10.20 -7.83
N VAL A 192 -11.73 10.40 -6.90
CA VAL A 192 -13.17 10.52 -7.17
C VAL A 192 -13.60 11.94 -6.85
N GLY A 193 -14.27 12.59 -7.79
CA GLY A 193 -14.87 13.91 -7.65
C GLY A 193 -16.26 13.85 -7.02
N PRO A 194 -16.99 14.99 -7.02
CA PRO A 194 -18.36 15.05 -6.53
C PRO A 194 -19.25 13.99 -7.19
N HIS A 195 -20.15 13.39 -6.41
CA HIS A 195 -21.09 12.35 -6.86
C HIS A 195 -20.45 11.08 -7.43
N GLY A 196 -19.21 10.76 -7.06
CA GLY A 196 -18.58 9.50 -7.49
C GLY A 196 -17.97 9.54 -8.89
N LYS A 197 -17.98 10.70 -9.57
CA LYS A 197 -17.44 10.83 -10.92
C LYS A 197 -15.91 10.81 -10.91
N PRO A 198 -15.23 10.14 -11.86
CA PRO A 198 -13.78 10.21 -11.98
C PRO A 198 -13.30 11.65 -12.17
N VAL A 199 -12.16 12.00 -11.56
CA VAL A 199 -11.49 13.29 -11.85
C VAL A 199 -10.65 13.13 -13.10
N GLU A 200 -10.92 13.96 -14.11
CA GLU A 200 -10.08 14.07 -15.30
C GLU A 200 -8.86 14.94 -15.03
N TRP A 201 -7.73 14.51 -15.57
CA TRP A 201 -6.45 15.20 -15.49
C TRP A 201 -5.96 15.47 -16.90
N HIS A 202 -5.69 16.74 -17.22
CA HIS A 202 -5.19 17.16 -18.51
C HIS A 202 -3.69 17.36 -18.45
N ARG A 203 -3.00 16.90 -19.49
CA ARG A 203 -1.57 17.16 -19.64
C ARG A 203 -1.34 18.62 -19.95
N VAL A 204 -0.42 19.22 -19.20
CA VAL A 204 -0.02 20.62 -19.34
C VAL A 204 1.38 20.72 -19.95
N ASP A 205 2.27 19.83 -19.53
CA ASP A 205 3.64 19.73 -20.03
C ASP A 205 4.13 18.28 -19.89
N SER A 206 5.35 17.99 -20.32
CA SER A 206 5.98 16.67 -20.18
C SER A 206 5.90 16.17 -18.75
N GLY A 207 5.15 15.10 -18.53
CA GLY A 207 4.94 14.52 -17.20
C GLY A 207 4.09 15.36 -16.24
N ILE A 208 3.56 16.52 -16.62
CA ILE A 208 2.76 17.39 -15.74
C ILE A 208 1.28 17.29 -16.08
N TRP A 209 0.49 16.82 -15.12
CA TRP A 209 -0.95 16.59 -15.28
C TRP A 209 -1.73 17.39 -14.24
N GLN A 210 -2.66 18.22 -14.71
CA GLN A 210 -3.44 19.14 -13.89
C GLN A 210 -4.90 18.70 -13.84
N SER A 211 -5.52 18.79 -12.67
CA SER A 211 -6.93 18.41 -12.48
C SER A 211 -7.85 19.38 -13.22
N ALA A 212 -8.81 18.85 -13.98
CA ALA A 212 -9.81 19.63 -14.70
C ALA A 212 -10.72 20.45 -13.77
N THR A 213 -10.92 19.99 -12.53
CA THR A 213 -11.82 20.62 -11.54
C THR A 213 -11.12 21.60 -10.60
N ASP A 214 -9.79 21.52 -10.48
CA ASP A 214 -9.02 22.34 -9.55
C ASP A 214 -7.58 22.48 -10.09
N PRO A 215 -7.27 23.59 -10.79
CA PRO A 215 -5.95 23.80 -11.38
C PRO A 215 -4.78 23.75 -10.38
N LEU A 216 -5.05 23.87 -9.08
CA LEU A 216 -4.00 23.75 -8.06
C LEU A 216 -3.62 22.31 -7.77
N ARG A 217 -4.40 21.31 -8.19
CA ARG A 217 -4.06 19.90 -8.02
C ARG A 217 -3.28 19.41 -9.22
N ARG A 218 -2.10 18.85 -8.95
CA ARG A 218 -1.20 18.34 -9.99
C ARG A 218 -0.61 16.99 -9.61
N HIS A 219 -0.47 16.15 -10.63
CA HIS A 219 0.32 14.93 -10.59
C HIS A 219 1.51 15.07 -11.54
N TYR A 220 2.62 14.45 -11.16
CA TYR A 220 3.84 14.45 -11.93
C TYR A 220 4.27 13.03 -12.23
N PHE A 221 4.49 12.73 -13.50
CA PHE A 221 4.97 11.44 -13.98
C PHE A 221 6.42 11.56 -14.46
N SER A 222 7.28 10.69 -13.96
CA SER A 222 8.69 10.63 -14.35
C SER A 222 9.16 9.18 -14.43
N LYS A 223 10.17 8.93 -15.26
CA LYS A 223 10.88 7.65 -15.23
C LYS A 223 11.94 7.67 -14.12
N ASN A 224 12.06 6.58 -13.40
CA ASN A 224 13.17 6.37 -12.47
C ASN A 224 14.44 5.92 -13.21
N ALA A 225 15.53 5.72 -12.46
CA ALA A 225 16.81 5.29 -13.02
C ALA A 225 16.74 3.94 -13.78
N GLN A 226 15.75 3.10 -13.48
CA GLN A 226 15.51 1.82 -14.14
C GLN A 226 14.53 1.91 -15.32
N GLY A 227 14.08 3.11 -15.68
CA GLY A 227 13.12 3.36 -16.76
C GLY A 227 11.65 3.10 -16.41
N GLY A 228 11.36 2.74 -15.16
CA GLY A 228 9.99 2.53 -14.67
C GLY A 228 9.28 3.85 -14.37
N TRP A 229 7.99 3.94 -14.71
CA TRP A 229 7.19 5.13 -14.43
C TRP A 229 6.84 5.26 -12.94
N GLU A 230 6.98 6.48 -12.44
CA GLU A 230 6.60 6.88 -11.10
C GLU A 230 5.66 8.07 -11.16
N MET A 231 4.73 8.15 -10.21
CA MET A 231 3.72 9.19 -10.10
C MET A 231 3.85 9.85 -8.73
N SER A 232 4.18 11.13 -8.70
CA SER A 232 4.13 11.95 -7.49
C SER A 232 2.94 12.91 -7.53
N SER A 233 2.66 13.55 -6.40
CA SER A 233 1.61 14.56 -6.30
C SER A 233 2.15 15.84 -5.70
N ASN A 234 1.43 16.92 -5.90
CA ASN A 234 1.79 18.21 -5.34
C ASN A 234 1.35 18.41 -3.87
N ARG A 235 0.85 17.35 -3.24
CA ARG A 235 0.33 17.32 -1.85
C ARG A 235 1.30 16.73 -0.85
N ASP A 236 2.01 15.71 -1.28
CA ASP A 236 2.81 14.85 -0.41
C ASP A 236 3.98 14.33 -1.26
N PRO A 237 5.17 14.95 -1.12
CA PRO A 237 6.37 14.50 -1.80
C PRO A 237 7.10 13.40 -1.03
N LEU A 238 6.65 12.96 0.16
CA LEU A 238 7.35 11.93 0.93
C LEU A 238 7.16 10.53 0.35
N GLN A 239 6.14 10.35 -0.48
CA GLN A 239 5.86 9.10 -1.16
C GLN A 239 5.49 9.35 -2.61
N ILE A 240 5.78 8.35 -3.43
CA ILE A 240 5.37 8.29 -4.83
C ILE A 240 4.68 6.97 -5.08
N MET A 241 3.96 6.90 -6.19
CA MET A 241 3.42 5.64 -6.67
C MET A 241 4.31 5.10 -7.78
N GLN A 242 4.73 3.85 -7.67
CA GLN A 242 5.54 3.16 -8.67
C GLN A 242 4.66 2.25 -9.53
N LYS A 243 4.86 2.30 -10.84
CA LYS A 243 4.15 1.40 -11.76
C LYS A 243 4.49 -0.04 -11.42
N SER A 244 3.45 -0.85 -11.27
CA SER A 244 3.54 -2.26 -10.93
C SER A 244 3.65 -3.10 -12.19
N PRO A 245 4.52 -4.13 -12.20
CA PRO A 245 4.59 -5.05 -13.31
C PRO A 245 3.31 -5.90 -13.38
N TRP A 246 3.00 -6.41 -14.57
CA TRP A 246 1.78 -7.16 -14.84
C TRP A 246 1.59 -8.36 -13.89
N HIS A 247 2.66 -9.07 -13.55
CA HIS A 247 2.59 -10.26 -12.71
C HIS A 247 2.25 -9.96 -11.24
N ARG A 248 2.39 -8.69 -10.81
CA ARG A 248 1.99 -8.19 -9.47
C ARG A 248 0.66 -7.45 -9.49
N HIS A 249 -0.13 -7.55 -10.55
CA HIS A 249 -1.42 -6.90 -10.62
C HIS A 249 -2.40 -7.46 -9.58
N LYS A 250 -3.14 -6.60 -8.86
CA LYS A 250 -4.04 -7.04 -7.76
C LYS A 250 -5.08 -8.09 -8.18
N LEU A 251 -5.56 -8.03 -9.42
CA LEU A 251 -6.51 -9.01 -9.95
C LEU A 251 -5.94 -10.43 -10.05
N LEU A 252 -4.63 -10.59 -10.27
CA LEU A 252 -4.01 -11.92 -10.27
C LEU A 252 -4.08 -12.54 -8.87
N ILE A 253 -3.82 -11.74 -7.84
CA ILE A 253 -3.91 -12.20 -6.45
C ILE A 253 -5.36 -12.51 -6.09
N LEU A 254 -6.29 -11.60 -6.41
CA LEU A 254 -7.72 -11.77 -6.12
C LEU A 254 -8.38 -12.91 -6.90
N ALA A 255 -7.78 -13.37 -8.01
CA ALA A 255 -8.25 -14.54 -8.75
C ALA A 255 -7.55 -15.83 -8.30
N VAL A 256 -6.21 -15.87 -8.39
CA VAL A 256 -5.42 -17.08 -8.19
C VAL A 256 -5.44 -17.55 -6.75
N LEU A 257 -5.31 -16.64 -5.77
CA LEU A 257 -5.27 -17.03 -4.37
C LEU A 257 -6.61 -17.62 -3.90
N PRO A 258 -7.77 -16.93 -4.01
CA PRO A 258 -9.04 -17.50 -3.55
C PRO A 258 -9.41 -18.79 -4.27
N LEU A 259 -9.18 -18.87 -5.59
CA LEU A 259 -9.45 -20.09 -6.36
C LEU A 259 -8.59 -21.25 -5.88
N SER A 260 -7.28 -21.02 -5.67
CA SER A 260 -6.36 -22.04 -5.16
C SER A 260 -6.79 -22.52 -3.77
N ILE A 261 -7.09 -21.57 -2.88
CA ILE A 261 -7.53 -21.87 -1.51
C ILE A 261 -8.86 -22.64 -1.52
N ALA A 262 -9.82 -22.26 -2.38
CA ALA A 262 -11.09 -22.97 -2.52
C ALA A 262 -10.90 -24.42 -2.99
N VAL A 263 -10.08 -24.66 -4.01
CA VAL A 263 -9.81 -26.02 -4.51
C VAL A 263 -9.14 -26.90 -3.43
N VAL A 264 -8.18 -26.33 -2.69
CA VAL A 264 -7.50 -27.04 -1.60
C VAL A 264 -8.48 -27.33 -0.46
N TRP A 265 -9.28 -26.34 -0.04
CA TRP A 265 -10.31 -26.49 0.99
C TRP A 265 -11.36 -27.55 0.63
N LEU A 266 -11.94 -27.47 -0.56
CA LEU A 266 -12.92 -28.45 -1.04
C LEU A 266 -12.32 -29.87 -1.09
N SER A 267 -11.03 -29.98 -1.44
CA SER A 267 -10.34 -31.27 -1.43
C SER A 267 -10.19 -31.83 -0.01
N VAL A 268 -9.79 -31.00 0.95
CA VAL A 268 -9.63 -31.40 2.36
C VAL A 268 -10.98 -31.81 2.98
N LEU A 269 -12.04 -31.04 2.71
CA LEU A 269 -13.41 -31.36 3.17
C LEU A 269 -14.02 -32.56 2.45
N GLY A 270 -13.63 -32.79 1.19
CA GLY A 270 -14.10 -33.94 0.41
C GLY A 270 -13.57 -35.28 0.91
N TRP A 271 -12.41 -35.33 1.59
CA TRP A 271 -11.86 -36.59 2.09
C TRP A 271 -12.70 -37.28 3.17
N PRO A 272 -13.14 -36.63 4.27
CA PRO A 272 -14.01 -37.28 5.24
C PRO A 272 -15.34 -37.69 4.61
N LEU A 273 -15.93 -36.85 3.75
CA LEU A 273 -17.15 -37.21 3.02
C LEU A 273 -16.97 -38.47 2.18
N CYS A 274 -15.89 -38.55 1.40
CA CYS A 274 -15.57 -39.75 0.61
C CYS A 274 -15.29 -40.97 1.49
N ALA A 275 -14.68 -40.80 2.66
CA ALA A 275 -14.43 -41.88 3.60
C ALA A 275 -15.75 -42.43 4.17
N VAL A 276 -16.70 -41.56 4.53
CA VAL A 276 -18.03 -41.96 5.00
C VAL A 276 -18.83 -42.65 3.88
N LEU A 277 -18.88 -42.06 2.68
CA LEU A 277 -19.64 -42.61 1.56
C LEU A 277 -19.11 -43.98 1.09
N ARG A 278 -17.81 -44.24 1.27
CA ARG A 278 -17.16 -45.49 0.87
C ARG A 278 -16.92 -46.46 2.03
N ARG A 279 -17.44 -46.18 3.22
CA ARG A 279 -17.24 -47.04 4.41
C ARG A 279 -17.82 -48.44 4.25
N HIS A 280 -18.82 -48.59 3.37
CA HIS A 280 -19.47 -49.88 3.05
C HIS A 280 -19.10 -50.39 1.65
N SER A 281 -18.19 -49.72 0.94
CA SER A 281 -17.74 -50.15 -0.40
C SER A 281 -16.41 -50.88 -0.31
N ALA A 282 -16.22 -51.90 -1.15
CA ALA A 282 -14.92 -52.56 -1.28
C ALA A 282 -13.84 -51.53 -1.66
N GLN A 283 -12.80 -51.42 -0.83
CA GLN A 283 -11.73 -50.46 -1.08
C GLN A 283 -10.75 -51.03 -2.10
N PRO A 284 -10.41 -50.28 -3.17
CA PRO A 284 -9.41 -50.74 -4.12
C PRO A 284 -8.04 -50.87 -3.42
N ILE A 285 -7.37 -52.00 -3.62
CA ILE A 285 -6.00 -52.21 -3.13
C ILE A 285 -5.07 -51.29 -3.94
N LEU A 286 -4.57 -50.25 -3.28
CA LEU A 286 -3.62 -49.31 -3.88
C LEU A 286 -2.21 -49.88 -3.79
N SER A 287 -1.44 -49.77 -4.88
CA SER A 287 -0.01 -50.05 -4.84
C SER A 287 0.72 -49.13 -3.83
N PRO A 288 1.85 -49.54 -3.23
CA PRO A 288 2.59 -48.71 -2.28
C PRO A 288 2.96 -47.33 -2.84
N ARG A 289 3.25 -47.25 -4.14
CA ARG A 289 3.55 -45.99 -4.85
C ARG A 289 2.34 -45.07 -4.96
N MET A 290 1.15 -45.61 -5.22
CA MET A 290 -0.10 -44.84 -5.26
C MET A 290 -0.53 -44.40 -3.85
N LEU A 291 -0.29 -45.24 -2.83
CA LEU A 291 -0.53 -44.87 -1.43
C LEU A 291 0.34 -43.68 -1.02
N LYS A 292 1.63 -43.71 -1.38
CA LYS A 292 2.56 -42.59 -1.14
C LYS A 292 2.11 -41.33 -1.89
N ALA A 293 1.73 -41.43 -3.16
CA ALA A 293 1.21 -40.30 -3.93
C ALA A 293 -0.05 -39.67 -3.29
N ARG A 294 -1.00 -40.51 -2.84
CA ARG A 294 -2.20 -40.05 -2.12
C ARG A 294 -1.84 -39.31 -0.83
N ASN A 295 -0.96 -39.87 -0.01
CA ASN A 295 -0.58 -39.26 1.27
C ASN A 295 0.24 -37.98 1.07
N SER A 296 1.13 -37.94 0.07
CA SER A 296 1.85 -36.72 -0.31
C SER A 296 0.88 -35.62 -0.76
N MET A 297 -0.14 -35.95 -1.54
CA MET A 297 -1.17 -34.98 -1.96
C MET A 297 -1.97 -34.46 -0.75
N ARG A 298 -2.29 -35.33 0.21
CA ARG A 298 -2.98 -34.91 1.44
C ARG A 298 -2.13 -33.98 2.29
N LEU A 299 -0.87 -34.34 2.51
CA LEU A 299 0.08 -33.52 3.25
C LEU A 299 0.28 -32.16 2.56
N ALA A 300 0.45 -32.15 1.24
CA ALA A 300 0.62 -30.92 0.47
C ALA A 300 -0.56 -29.95 0.62
N ALA A 301 -1.80 -30.44 0.56
CA ALA A 301 -2.98 -29.63 0.76
C ALA A 301 -3.07 -29.03 2.17
N LEU A 302 -2.78 -29.82 3.21
CA LEU A 302 -2.75 -29.34 4.60
C LEU A 302 -1.65 -28.28 4.81
N LEU A 303 -0.45 -28.55 4.31
CA LEU A 303 0.67 -27.60 4.37
C LEU A 303 0.36 -26.32 3.61
N THR A 304 -0.37 -26.41 2.48
CA THR A 304 -0.79 -25.24 1.70
C THR A 304 -1.72 -24.34 2.50
N LEU A 305 -2.68 -24.89 3.26
CA LEU A 305 -3.64 -24.07 4.03
C LEU A 305 -3.00 -23.39 5.24
N ALA A 306 -2.04 -24.05 5.91
CA ALA A 306 -1.50 -23.60 7.19
C ALA A 306 -0.99 -22.14 7.21
N PRO A 307 -0.09 -21.69 6.29
CA PRO A 307 0.40 -20.31 6.32
C PRO A 307 -0.71 -19.30 6.03
N TRP A 308 -1.63 -19.61 5.13
CA TRP A 308 -2.73 -18.70 4.76
C TRP A 308 -3.77 -18.54 5.86
N MET A 309 -4.07 -19.61 6.59
CA MET A 309 -4.96 -19.56 7.75
C MET A 309 -4.36 -18.73 8.88
N LEU A 310 -3.07 -18.95 9.21
CA LEU A 310 -2.39 -18.15 10.21
C LEU A 310 -2.29 -16.69 9.78
N TYR A 311 -1.93 -16.42 8.53
CA TYR A 311 -1.86 -15.06 8.00
C TYR A 311 -3.23 -14.36 8.02
N ALA A 312 -4.31 -15.06 7.67
CA ALA A 312 -5.67 -14.52 7.76
C ALA A 312 -6.03 -14.16 9.21
N GLY A 313 -5.67 -15.00 10.20
CA GLY A 313 -5.84 -14.68 11.62
C GLY A 313 -5.08 -13.43 12.05
N ILE A 314 -3.80 -13.30 11.64
CA ILE A 314 -3.00 -12.09 11.89
C ILE A 314 -3.66 -10.87 11.24
N ALA A 315 -4.10 -10.99 9.99
CA ALA A 315 -4.75 -9.89 9.26
C ALA A 315 -6.02 -9.41 9.96
N LEU A 316 -6.84 -10.33 10.51
CA LEU A 316 -8.03 -9.99 11.29
C LEU A 316 -7.66 -9.20 12.57
N VAL A 317 -6.61 -9.61 13.28
CA VAL A 317 -6.13 -8.87 14.46
C VAL A 317 -5.62 -7.49 14.05
N VAL A 318 -4.83 -7.38 12.99
CA VAL A 318 -4.31 -6.09 12.48
C VAL A 318 -5.43 -5.16 12.00
N MET A 319 -6.50 -5.70 11.43
CA MET A 319 -7.67 -4.90 11.02
C MET A 319 -8.40 -4.29 12.22
N ASN A 320 -8.34 -4.94 13.38
CA ASN A 320 -8.93 -4.44 14.62
C ASN A 320 -7.97 -3.56 15.43
N ASP A 321 -6.67 -3.84 15.36
CA ASP A 321 -5.61 -3.08 16.03
C ASP A 321 -4.39 -2.94 15.10
N LEU A 322 -4.28 -1.79 14.44
CA LEU A 322 -3.18 -1.51 13.51
C LEU A 322 -1.80 -1.52 14.19
N LEU A 323 -1.73 -1.18 15.47
CA LEU A 323 -0.46 -1.13 16.22
C LEU A 323 0.07 -2.53 16.52
N PHE A 324 -0.77 -3.57 16.44
CA PHE A 324 -0.34 -4.95 16.56
C PHE A 324 0.82 -5.30 15.60
N VAL A 325 0.87 -4.68 14.41
CA VAL A 325 1.96 -4.86 13.44
C VAL A 325 3.34 -4.54 14.01
N ALA A 326 3.43 -3.58 14.94
CA ALA A 326 4.68 -3.20 15.59
C ALA A 326 5.03 -4.08 16.81
N SER A 327 4.14 -5.01 17.20
CA SER A 327 4.36 -5.84 18.38
C SER A 327 5.36 -6.99 18.13
N PRO A 328 6.17 -7.38 19.14
CA PRO A 328 7.04 -8.56 19.05
C PRO A 328 6.27 -9.87 18.79
N THR A 329 5.00 -9.94 19.22
CA THR A 329 4.14 -11.09 18.99
C THR A 329 3.78 -11.21 17.51
N CYS A 330 3.39 -10.11 16.86
CA CYS A 330 3.14 -10.12 15.42
C CYS A 330 4.38 -10.53 14.64
N ALA A 331 5.56 -10.02 14.99
CA ALA A 331 6.83 -10.42 14.38
C ALA A 331 7.05 -11.95 14.47
N ARG A 332 6.88 -12.57 15.64
CA ARG A 332 6.99 -14.04 15.82
C ARG A 332 5.96 -14.82 14.99
N LEU A 333 4.71 -14.36 14.95
CA LEU A 333 3.66 -15.01 14.16
C LEU A 333 3.95 -14.92 12.66
N LEU A 334 4.43 -13.78 12.17
CA LEU A 334 4.85 -13.62 10.77
C LEU A 334 6.05 -14.52 10.44
N ARG A 335 7.00 -14.72 11.36
CA ARG A 335 8.08 -15.72 11.19
C ARG A 335 7.52 -17.13 11.06
N LEU A 336 6.55 -17.50 11.89
CA LEU A 336 5.88 -18.79 11.79
C LEU A 336 5.16 -18.94 10.43
N VAL A 337 4.49 -17.90 9.93
CA VAL A 337 3.92 -17.89 8.57
C VAL A 337 4.98 -18.19 7.52
N GLN A 338 6.17 -17.61 7.62
CA GLN A 338 7.27 -17.84 6.66
C GLN A 338 7.77 -19.30 6.71
N VAL A 339 7.94 -19.87 7.91
CA VAL A 339 8.31 -21.29 8.07
C VAL A 339 7.24 -22.19 7.44
N LEU A 340 5.97 -21.95 7.75
CA LEU A 340 4.84 -22.70 7.18
C LEU A 340 4.77 -22.53 5.65
N ALA A 341 5.08 -21.36 5.12
CA ALA A 341 5.11 -21.11 3.67
C ALA A 341 6.22 -21.89 2.97
N TRP A 342 7.41 -22.03 3.57
CA TRP A 342 8.48 -22.89 3.05
C TRP A 342 8.09 -24.37 3.09
N LEU A 343 7.43 -24.82 4.16
CA LEU A 343 6.88 -26.18 4.21
C LEU A 343 5.80 -26.40 3.15
N ALA A 344 4.94 -25.40 2.90
CA ALA A 344 3.95 -25.44 1.82
C ALA A 344 4.62 -25.52 0.43
N ALA A 345 5.73 -24.81 0.21
CA ALA A 345 6.50 -24.89 -1.02
C ALA A 345 7.09 -26.30 -1.23
N ALA A 346 7.65 -26.91 -0.18
CA ALA A 346 8.09 -28.31 -0.22
C ALA A 346 6.92 -29.28 -0.47
N GLY A 347 5.77 -29.04 0.16
CA GLY A 347 4.53 -29.78 -0.08
C GLY A 347 4.08 -29.70 -1.54
N THR A 348 4.22 -28.54 -2.18
CA THR A 348 3.89 -28.33 -3.59
C THR A 348 4.73 -29.21 -4.52
N ILE A 349 6.02 -29.40 -4.23
CA ILE A 349 6.87 -30.37 -4.96
C ILE A 349 6.30 -31.79 -4.81
N GLY A 350 5.88 -32.15 -3.59
CA GLY A 350 5.20 -33.42 -3.32
C GLY A 350 3.87 -33.58 -4.09
N ALA A 351 3.10 -32.52 -4.25
CA ALA A 351 1.85 -32.51 -5.03
C ALA A 351 2.12 -32.70 -6.53
N ILE A 352 3.12 -32.02 -7.09
CA ILE A 352 3.53 -32.17 -8.49
C ILE A 352 3.98 -33.60 -8.77
N TRP A 353 4.82 -34.15 -7.89
CA TRP A 353 5.23 -35.55 -7.98
C TRP A 353 4.02 -36.49 -7.91
N ALA A 354 3.13 -36.32 -6.94
CA ALA A 354 1.94 -37.15 -6.79
C ALA A 354 0.99 -37.06 -7.98
N ALA A 355 0.82 -35.88 -8.59
CA ALA A 355 0.05 -35.70 -9.81
C ALA A 355 0.69 -36.44 -11.00
N SER A 356 2.01 -36.34 -11.15
CA SER A 356 2.75 -37.05 -12.22
C SER A 356 2.63 -38.58 -12.10
N VAL A 357 2.66 -39.11 -10.88
CA VAL A 357 2.50 -40.55 -10.61
C VAL A 357 1.08 -41.01 -10.95
N THR A 358 0.06 -40.28 -10.50
CA THR A 358 -1.34 -40.60 -10.78
C THR A 358 -1.67 -40.49 -12.26
N TRP A 359 -1.11 -39.50 -12.96
CA TRP A 359 -1.29 -39.32 -14.41
C TRP A 359 -0.77 -40.52 -15.22
N ARG A 360 0.39 -41.04 -14.85
CA ARG A 360 1.04 -42.18 -15.53
C ARG A 360 0.48 -43.55 -15.11
N ALA A 361 -0.35 -43.61 -14.07
CA ALA A 361 -0.90 -44.86 -13.57
C ALA A 361 -2.06 -45.36 -14.47
N ARG A 362 -1.86 -46.53 -15.10
CA ARG A 362 -2.87 -47.17 -15.97
C ARG A 362 -4.20 -47.48 -15.25
N GLY A 363 -4.15 -47.77 -13.94
CA GLY A 363 -5.33 -48.05 -13.11
C GLY A 363 -5.99 -46.83 -12.46
N ALA A 364 -5.50 -45.61 -12.69
CA ALA A 364 -6.13 -44.40 -12.13
C ALA A 364 -7.32 -43.95 -12.97
N SER A 365 -8.45 -43.66 -12.31
CA SER A 365 -9.63 -43.11 -12.98
C SER A 365 -9.40 -41.68 -13.49
N SER A 366 -10.12 -41.28 -14.53
CA SER A 366 -10.05 -39.91 -15.07
C SER A 366 -10.35 -38.85 -14.00
N VAL A 367 -11.30 -39.12 -13.09
CA VAL A 367 -11.63 -38.25 -11.96
C VAL A 367 -10.44 -38.06 -11.01
N SER A 368 -9.73 -39.15 -10.66
CA SER A 368 -8.55 -39.06 -9.79
C SER A 368 -7.40 -38.30 -10.44
N ARG A 369 -7.21 -38.47 -11.76
CA ARG A 369 -6.21 -37.72 -12.53
C ARG A 369 -6.52 -36.23 -12.54
N MET A 370 -7.76 -35.86 -12.88
CA MET A 370 -8.21 -34.47 -12.89
C MET A 370 -8.09 -33.84 -11.50
N HIS A 371 -8.53 -34.53 -10.45
CA HIS A 371 -8.42 -34.04 -9.07
C HIS A 371 -6.98 -33.77 -8.66
N HIS A 372 -6.06 -34.72 -8.89
CA HIS A 372 -4.65 -34.55 -8.53
C HIS A 372 -3.98 -33.43 -9.32
N VAL A 373 -4.31 -33.27 -10.60
CA VAL A 373 -3.79 -32.16 -11.42
C VAL A 373 -4.33 -30.82 -10.90
N SER A 374 -5.64 -30.70 -10.70
CA SER A 374 -6.26 -29.47 -10.19
C SER A 374 -5.73 -29.08 -8.81
N LEU A 375 -5.59 -30.05 -7.89
CA LEU A 375 -5.05 -29.79 -6.56
C LEU A 375 -3.56 -29.41 -6.62
N SER A 376 -2.76 -30.06 -7.47
CA SER A 376 -1.37 -29.67 -7.68
C SER A 376 -1.25 -28.25 -8.25
N LEU A 377 -2.10 -27.87 -9.22
CA LEU A 377 -2.13 -26.52 -9.77
C LEU A 377 -2.54 -25.49 -8.71
N ALA A 378 -3.49 -25.84 -7.84
CA ALA A 378 -3.89 -24.99 -6.72
C ALA A 378 -2.75 -24.80 -5.70
N CYS A 379 -2.00 -25.85 -5.36
CA CYS A 379 -0.80 -25.71 -4.53
C CYS A 379 0.23 -24.77 -5.17
N VAL A 380 0.51 -24.93 -6.47
CA VAL A 380 1.41 -24.03 -7.21
C VAL A 380 0.91 -22.59 -7.20
N GLY A 381 -0.38 -22.36 -7.45
CA GLY A 381 -1.00 -21.04 -7.41
C GLY A 381 -0.87 -20.38 -6.04
N ALA A 382 -1.20 -21.09 -4.97
CA ALA A 382 -1.06 -20.60 -3.60
C ALA A 382 0.39 -20.29 -3.22
N THR A 383 1.36 -21.16 -3.59
CA THR A 383 2.79 -20.90 -3.35
C THR A 383 3.30 -19.72 -4.17
N ALA A 384 2.86 -19.55 -5.42
CA ALA A 384 3.21 -18.39 -6.23
C ALA A 384 2.70 -17.08 -5.60
N MET A 385 1.49 -17.08 -5.04
CA MET A 385 0.94 -15.92 -4.32
C MET A 385 1.68 -15.66 -3.00
N ALA A 386 2.12 -16.71 -2.30
CA ALA A 386 2.93 -16.59 -1.09
C ALA A 386 4.30 -15.97 -1.41
N TRP A 387 4.92 -16.35 -2.53
CA TRP A 387 6.14 -15.73 -3.03
C TRP A 387 5.94 -14.25 -3.34
N GLN A 388 4.88 -13.90 -4.09
CA GLN A 388 4.58 -12.51 -4.42
C GLN A 388 4.35 -11.65 -3.17
N GLY A 389 3.61 -12.17 -2.20
CA GLY A 389 3.33 -11.53 -0.91
C GLY A 389 4.49 -11.51 0.08
N GLY A 390 5.68 -11.98 -0.29
CA GLY A 390 6.87 -11.93 0.57
C GLY A 390 6.89 -12.95 1.71
N LEU A 391 5.99 -13.96 1.70
CA LEU A 391 5.97 -15.02 2.71
C LEU A 391 7.18 -15.96 2.60
N LEU A 392 7.83 -16.02 1.44
CA LEU A 392 9.05 -16.82 1.22
C LEU A 392 10.34 -15.98 1.35
N ILE A 393 10.25 -14.69 1.66
CA ILE A 393 11.42 -13.81 1.79
C ILE A 393 11.90 -13.82 3.23
N TRP A 394 13.06 -14.42 3.48
CA TRP A 394 13.68 -14.41 4.80
C TRP A 394 14.69 -13.27 4.92
N ASN A 395 14.24 -12.08 5.31
CA ASN A 395 15.15 -11.04 5.79
C ASN A 395 15.17 -11.07 7.32
N GLY A 396 16.34 -10.93 7.95
CA GLY A 396 16.50 -10.90 9.41
C GLY A 396 15.82 -9.70 10.10
N LYS A 397 15.02 -8.91 9.36
CA LYS A 397 14.40 -7.67 9.79
C LYS A 397 12.98 -7.93 10.31
N PHE A 398 12.87 -8.59 11.45
CA PHE A 398 11.64 -8.68 12.26
C PHE A 398 12.01 -8.88 13.71
#